data_AF-A0AAU2F7C3-F1
#
_entry.id   AF-A0AAU2F7C3-F1
#
_cell.length_a   1.000
_cell.length_b   1.000
_cell.length_c   1.000
_cell.angle_alpha   90.00
_cell.angle_beta   90.00
_cell.angle_gamma   90.00
#
_symmetry.space_group_name_H-M   'P 1'
#
loop_
_entity.id
_entity.type
_entity.pdbx_description
1 polymer ?
#
loop_
_entity_poly.entity_id
_entity_poly.type
_entity_poly.pdbx_seq_one_letter_code
_entity_poly.pdbx_strand_id
1 'polypeptide(L)'
;MNSLRVRIGVLGLALLAGLSAPATASAAEAPAAPTVEEQRLDKAAPQEILRRSGFDSVAPKLARALGDARSYAQARGLVVRQASALWQRAVDRAQGRGPAGGDLSRDDDRPLYWARLAMIRELRLWEPSFEVSTEQRAALLGELERNSRGQTSIRYPCGGALKRVLVTGFDPFTLDRDVRISNPSGATALALDGTVIQTAEGPARIETAVFPVRWQDFADGTVERTLRPVLPKVDLFTTVSQGRVGRFDVERTNGAWRGGFGDNENIGRTETVPVDDPASQPQWTSTTLPYKAIVAASTGRFPVYDNTAVTEIPAGGTVPVVRADGPTAGSTARAGGGGNYLSNEIAYRATLLRDRLGLGGTLPGGHVHTPVLQFGTGNTDPATGAVTDAEFVQNRLDIIAQVRSILTVAVDSSGQAAASSDGS
;
A
#
# COMPACT_ATOMS: atom_id res chain seq x y z
N MET A 1 -3.81 87.70 -61.88
CA MET A 1 -3.03 88.66 -61.06
C MET A 1 -3.86 89.04 -59.85
N ASN A 2 -3.18 89.25 -58.72
CA ASN A 2 -3.65 89.62 -57.37
C ASN A 2 -4.02 88.47 -56.42
N SER A 3 -3.00 88.12 -55.66
CA SER A 3 -2.99 87.32 -54.43
C SER A 3 -3.63 88.09 -53.26
N LEU A 4 -4.30 87.37 -52.36
CA LEU A 4 -4.44 87.75 -50.95
C LEU A 4 -4.45 86.48 -50.09
N ARG A 5 -3.54 86.44 -49.12
CA ARG A 5 -3.34 85.37 -48.14
C ARG A 5 -4.46 85.40 -47.10
N VAL A 6 -4.97 84.23 -46.71
CA VAL A 6 -5.65 84.04 -45.43
C VAL A 6 -5.11 82.76 -44.79
N ARG A 7 -4.58 82.89 -43.56
CA ARG A 7 -4.22 81.78 -42.67
C ARG A 7 -5.50 81.21 -42.07
N ILE A 8 -5.70 79.88 -42.16
CA ILE A 8 -6.69 79.16 -41.37
C ILE A 8 -5.94 78.02 -40.66
N GLY A 9 -6.01 78.03 -39.33
CA GLY A 9 -5.40 77.02 -38.47
C GLY A 9 -6.13 75.69 -38.58
N VAL A 10 -5.36 74.61 -38.69
CA VAL A 10 -5.89 73.24 -38.61
C VAL A 10 -5.93 72.85 -37.14
N LEU A 11 -7.14 72.82 -36.58
CA LEU A 11 -7.41 72.23 -35.27
C LEU A 11 -7.44 70.70 -35.46
N GLY A 12 -6.42 70.01 -34.94
CA GLY A 12 -6.38 68.54 -34.95
C GLY A 12 -7.36 67.96 -33.94
N LEU A 13 -8.46 67.37 -34.42
CA LEU A 13 -9.32 66.50 -33.64
C LEU A 13 -8.70 65.09 -33.65
N ALA A 14 -7.96 64.74 -32.60
CA ALA A 14 -7.55 63.36 -32.36
C ALA A 14 -8.75 62.56 -31.81
N LEU A 15 -9.38 61.74 -32.64
CA LEU A 15 -10.29 60.69 -32.16
C LEU A 15 -9.47 59.64 -31.41
N LEU A 16 -9.56 59.65 -30.08
CA LEU A 16 -9.15 58.52 -29.24
C LEU A 16 -10.15 57.38 -29.45
N ALA A 17 -9.87 56.51 -30.43
CA ALA A 17 -10.49 55.20 -30.51
C ALA A 17 -9.96 54.35 -29.36
N GLY A 18 -10.75 54.22 -28.29
CA GLY A 18 -10.51 53.27 -27.22
C GLY A 18 -10.61 51.85 -27.77
N LEU A 19 -9.46 51.24 -28.05
CA LEU A 19 -9.35 49.79 -28.25
C LEU A 19 -9.56 49.12 -26.89
N SER A 20 -10.81 48.77 -26.59
CA SER A 20 -11.14 47.81 -25.55
C SER A 20 -10.56 46.46 -25.97
N ALA A 21 -9.35 46.13 -25.50
CA ALA A 21 -8.83 44.78 -25.64
C ALA A 21 -9.84 43.82 -24.98
N PRO A 22 -10.28 42.74 -25.65
CA PRO A 22 -11.09 41.74 -25.00
C PRO A 22 -10.26 41.19 -23.83
N ALA A 23 -10.80 41.29 -22.62
CA ALA A 23 -10.25 40.57 -21.48
C ALA A 23 -10.21 39.10 -21.89
N THR A 24 -9.01 38.55 -22.06
CA THR A 24 -8.81 37.12 -22.18
C THR A 24 -9.38 36.52 -20.91
N ALA A 25 -10.57 35.91 -21.01
CA ALA A 25 -11.07 35.01 -19.99
C ALA A 25 -9.95 34.00 -19.77
N SER A 26 -9.32 34.06 -18.59
CA SER A 26 -8.44 33.00 -18.13
C SER A 26 -9.29 31.74 -18.17
N ALA A 27 -8.98 30.84 -19.09
CA ALA A 27 -9.61 29.54 -19.13
C ALA A 27 -9.39 28.94 -17.74
N ALA A 28 -10.48 28.64 -17.03
CA ALA A 28 -10.40 27.86 -15.80
C ALA A 28 -9.54 26.64 -16.11
N GLU A 29 -8.51 26.36 -15.28
CA GLU A 29 -7.72 25.15 -15.42
C GLU A 29 -8.68 23.97 -15.48
N ALA A 30 -8.58 23.18 -16.56
CA ALA A 30 -9.41 21.99 -16.68
C ALA A 30 -9.19 21.11 -15.44
N PRO A 31 -10.25 20.54 -14.84
CA PRO A 31 -10.10 19.68 -13.69
C PRO A 31 -9.10 18.57 -14.03
N ALA A 32 -8.17 18.32 -13.11
CA ALA A 32 -7.11 17.33 -13.33
C ALA A 32 -7.74 15.99 -13.74
N ALA A 33 -7.26 15.42 -14.85
CA ALA A 33 -7.75 14.13 -15.32
C ALA A 33 -7.63 13.06 -14.21
N PRO A 34 -8.60 12.13 -14.11
CA PRO A 34 -8.53 11.06 -13.13
C PRO A 34 -7.33 10.16 -13.39
N THR A 35 -6.69 9.68 -12.32
CA THR A 35 -5.63 8.67 -12.43
C THR A 35 -6.18 7.34 -12.96
N VAL A 36 -5.31 6.41 -13.33
CA VAL A 36 -5.74 5.10 -13.82
C VAL A 36 -6.48 4.33 -12.72
N GLU A 37 -6.05 4.44 -11.45
CA GLU A 37 -6.80 3.90 -10.31
C GLU A 37 -8.20 4.51 -10.20
N GLU A 38 -8.30 5.83 -10.30
CA GLU A 38 -9.59 6.55 -10.19
C GLU A 38 -10.55 6.23 -11.33
N GLN A 39 -10.04 6.01 -12.56
CA GLN A 39 -10.86 5.60 -13.71
C GLN A 39 -11.57 4.26 -13.48
N ARG A 40 -11.03 3.38 -12.62
CA ARG A 40 -11.66 2.08 -12.31
C ARG A 40 -12.83 2.23 -11.34
N LEU A 41 -12.90 3.32 -10.58
CA LEU A 41 -13.90 3.50 -9.53
C LEU A 41 -15.33 3.48 -10.08
N ASP A 42 -15.55 3.98 -11.31
CA ASP A 42 -16.88 4.06 -11.92
C ASP A 42 -17.33 2.75 -12.58
N LYS A 43 -16.50 1.69 -12.54
CA LYS A 43 -16.89 0.34 -13.00
C LYS A 43 -17.97 -0.26 -12.08
N ALA A 44 -18.77 -1.18 -12.61
CA ALA A 44 -19.89 -1.79 -11.90
C ALA A 44 -19.48 -2.50 -10.59
N ALA A 45 -18.40 -3.30 -10.61
CA ALA A 45 -17.98 -4.06 -9.44
C ALA A 45 -17.51 -3.20 -8.25
N PRO A 46 -16.65 -2.17 -8.41
CA PRO A 46 -16.33 -1.23 -7.33
C PRO A 46 -17.56 -0.56 -6.73
N GLN A 47 -18.50 -0.10 -7.57
CA GLN A 47 -19.76 0.51 -7.11
C GLN A 47 -20.62 -0.50 -6.33
N GLU A 48 -20.72 -1.73 -6.81
CA GLU A 48 -21.42 -2.81 -6.09
C GLU A 48 -20.74 -3.10 -4.75
N ILE A 49 -19.42 -3.22 -4.71
CA ILE A 49 -18.65 -3.49 -3.48
C ILE A 49 -18.85 -2.39 -2.45
N LEU A 50 -18.78 -1.12 -2.85
CA LEU A 50 -19.00 0.02 -1.95
C LEU A 50 -20.42 0.01 -1.38
N ARG A 51 -21.44 -0.23 -2.22
CA ARG A 51 -22.84 -0.31 -1.79
C ARG A 51 -23.08 -1.49 -0.84
N ARG A 52 -22.61 -2.68 -1.20
CA ARG A 52 -22.79 -3.94 -0.44
C ARG A 52 -21.95 -4.03 0.83
N SER A 53 -20.96 -3.15 1.02
CA SER A 53 -20.21 -3.01 2.27
C SER A 53 -20.65 -1.81 3.12
N GLY A 54 -21.47 -0.92 2.55
CA GLY A 54 -21.89 0.36 3.14
C GLY A 54 -20.80 1.45 3.14
N PHE A 55 -19.71 1.26 2.39
CA PHE A 55 -18.59 2.21 2.29
C PHE A 55 -18.84 3.31 1.24
N ASP A 56 -19.88 3.18 0.42
CA ASP A 56 -20.38 4.18 -0.53
C ASP A 56 -20.61 5.58 0.10
N SER A 57 -20.99 5.64 1.38
CA SER A 57 -21.20 6.91 2.09
C SER A 57 -19.92 7.65 2.51
N VAL A 58 -18.73 7.03 2.40
CA VAL A 58 -17.47 7.60 2.92
C VAL A 58 -17.05 8.84 2.13
N ALA A 59 -16.88 8.73 0.82
CA ALA A 59 -16.44 9.86 -0.01
C ALA A 59 -17.43 11.05 -0.02
N PRO A 60 -18.76 10.84 -0.14
CA PRO A 60 -19.72 11.94 -0.03
C PRO A 60 -19.68 12.67 1.32
N LYS A 61 -19.33 12.00 2.41
CA LYS A 61 -19.13 12.64 3.73
C LYS A 61 -17.88 13.50 3.76
N LEU A 62 -16.80 13.08 3.10
CA LEU A 62 -15.60 13.89 2.96
C LEU A 62 -15.87 15.13 2.12
N ALA A 63 -16.49 14.97 0.96
CA ALA A 63 -16.79 16.06 0.03
C ALA A 63 -17.61 17.17 0.71
N ARG A 64 -18.69 16.83 1.42
CA ARG A 64 -19.49 17.79 2.18
C ARG A 64 -18.66 18.52 3.23
N ALA A 65 -17.88 17.78 4.01
CA ALA A 65 -17.08 18.39 5.07
C ALA A 65 -15.96 19.31 4.53
N LEU A 66 -15.38 18.97 3.36
CA LEU A 66 -14.43 19.84 2.66
C LEU A 66 -15.10 21.10 2.12
N GLY A 67 -16.35 21.02 1.62
CA GLY A 67 -17.14 22.20 1.23
C GLY A 67 -17.42 23.17 2.38
N ASP A 68 -17.47 22.66 3.62
CA ASP A 68 -17.63 23.45 4.83
C ASP A 68 -16.31 23.97 5.43
N ALA A 69 -15.16 23.56 4.89
CA ALA A 69 -13.87 24.05 5.35
C ALA A 69 -13.69 25.53 4.99
N ARG A 70 -13.08 26.30 5.89
CA ARG A 70 -12.80 27.73 5.77
C ARG A 70 -11.32 28.06 5.85
N SER A 71 -10.46 27.06 6.04
CA SER A 71 -9.00 27.20 6.02
C SER A 71 -8.30 25.88 5.71
N TYR A 72 -7.05 25.98 5.26
CA TYR A 72 -6.19 24.81 5.04
C TYR A 72 -6.03 23.97 6.31
N ALA A 73 -5.86 24.60 7.47
CA ALA A 73 -5.72 23.90 8.74
C ALA A 73 -6.97 23.07 9.09
N GLN A 74 -8.16 23.62 8.83
CA GLN A 74 -9.42 22.90 9.02
C GLN A 74 -9.54 21.74 8.03
N ALA A 75 -9.22 21.95 6.75
CA ALA A 75 -9.23 20.91 5.72
C ALA A 75 -8.27 19.77 6.07
N ARG A 76 -7.04 20.08 6.50
CA ARG A 76 -6.06 19.08 6.97
C ARG A 76 -6.59 18.28 8.14
N GLY A 77 -7.16 18.95 9.15
CA GLY A 77 -7.77 18.28 10.29
C GLY A 77 -8.91 17.34 9.89
N LEU A 78 -9.74 17.75 8.92
CA LEU A 78 -10.82 16.92 8.37
C LEU A 78 -10.29 15.69 7.63
N VAL A 79 -9.31 15.87 6.74
CA VAL A 79 -8.68 14.79 5.98
C VAL A 79 -8.08 13.74 6.91
N VAL A 80 -7.27 14.16 7.89
CA VAL A 80 -6.64 13.23 8.86
C VAL A 80 -7.70 12.45 9.64
N ARG A 81 -8.73 13.14 10.16
CA ARG A 81 -9.79 12.49 10.95
C ARG A 81 -10.58 11.49 10.11
N GLN A 82 -11.01 11.86 8.90
CA GLN A 82 -11.83 10.98 8.06
C GLN A 82 -11.03 9.82 7.48
N ALA A 83 -9.76 10.03 7.11
CA ALA A 83 -8.89 8.96 6.65
C ALA A 83 -8.60 7.94 7.77
N SER A 84 -8.33 8.42 9.00
CA SER A 84 -8.15 7.54 10.17
C SER A 84 -9.44 6.76 10.49
N ALA A 85 -10.60 7.43 10.39
CA ALA A 85 -11.89 6.79 10.60
C ALA A 85 -12.20 5.73 9.53
N LEU A 86 -11.77 5.93 8.28
CA LEU A 86 -11.88 4.93 7.22
C LEU A 86 -11.07 3.67 7.55
N TRP A 87 -9.80 3.82 7.98
CA TRP A 87 -8.98 2.68 8.41
C TRP A 87 -9.64 1.92 9.57
N GLN A 88 -9.99 2.65 10.65
CA GLN A 88 -10.61 2.03 11.83
C GLN A 88 -11.91 1.32 11.48
N ARG A 89 -12.74 1.91 10.62
CA ARG A 89 -13.99 1.29 10.16
C ARG A 89 -13.73 -0.01 9.41
N ALA A 90 -12.70 -0.08 8.56
CA ALA A 90 -12.35 -1.29 7.83
C ALA A 90 -11.83 -2.40 8.77
N VAL A 91 -10.98 -2.03 9.74
CA VAL A 91 -10.50 -2.94 10.80
C VAL A 91 -11.65 -3.47 11.65
N ASP A 92 -12.52 -2.59 12.15
CA ASP A 92 -13.69 -2.97 12.93
C ASP A 92 -14.61 -3.89 12.13
N ARG A 93 -14.82 -3.59 10.84
CA ARG A 93 -15.58 -4.46 9.95
C ARG A 93 -14.97 -5.86 9.90
N ALA A 94 -13.70 -5.98 9.53
CA ALA A 94 -12.98 -7.25 9.40
C ALA A 94 -12.98 -8.07 10.70
N GLN A 95 -13.06 -7.40 11.85
CA GLN A 95 -13.04 -8.04 13.17
C GLN A 95 -14.42 -8.19 13.81
N GLY A 96 -15.49 -8.14 13.02
CA GLY A 96 -16.85 -8.40 13.53
C GLY A 96 -17.48 -7.26 14.34
N ARG A 97 -16.83 -6.10 14.46
CA ARG A 97 -17.30 -4.92 15.21
C ARG A 97 -18.04 -3.88 14.36
N GLY A 98 -18.86 -3.06 15.01
CA GLY A 98 -19.65 -2.03 14.33
C GLY A 98 -20.81 -2.61 13.50
N PRO A 99 -21.59 -1.75 12.82
CA PRO A 99 -22.77 -2.17 12.08
C PRO A 99 -22.45 -3.24 11.04
N ALA A 100 -23.37 -4.20 10.83
CA ALA A 100 -23.20 -5.25 9.82
C ALA A 100 -22.88 -4.67 8.44
N GLY A 101 -23.57 -3.58 8.05
CA GLY A 101 -23.29 -2.78 6.86
C GLY A 101 -23.28 -3.62 5.58
N GLY A 102 -24.44 -3.75 4.94
CA GLY A 102 -24.64 -4.54 3.72
C GLY A 102 -24.42 -6.05 3.92
N ASP A 103 -24.23 -6.79 2.83
CA ASP A 103 -24.25 -8.26 2.77
C ASP A 103 -22.94 -8.88 2.24
N LEU A 104 -21.93 -8.06 1.91
CA LEU A 104 -20.59 -8.56 1.62
C LEU A 104 -19.97 -9.18 2.87
N SER A 105 -19.13 -10.21 2.71
CA SER A 105 -18.38 -10.75 3.84
C SER A 105 -17.50 -9.67 4.49
N ARG A 106 -17.28 -9.82 5.79
CA ARG A 106 -16.71 -8.76 6.63
C ARG A 106 -15.20 -8.64 6.52
N ASP A 107 -14.53 -9.73 6.22
CA ASP A 107 -13.09 -9.90 6.03
C ASP A 107 -12.56 -9.33 4.69
N ASP A 108 -13.38 -8.54 3.98
CA ASP A 108 -13.06 -7.98 2.67
C ASP A 108 -12.21 -6.70 2.76
N ASP A 109 -11.10 -6.66 2.02
CA ASP A 109 -10.20 -5.50 1.93
C ASP A 109 -10.64 -4.47 0.88
N ARG A 110 -11.41 -4.89 -0.13
CA ARG A 110 -11.81 -4.04 -1.25
C ARG A 110 -12.62 -2.80 -0.83
N PRO A 111 -13.53 -2.86 0.17
CA PRO A 111 -14.23 -1.66 0.66
C PRO A 111 -13.29 -0.54 1.11
N LEU A 112 -12.17 -0.89 1.77
CA LEU A 112 -11.17 0.09 2.18
C LEU A 112 -10.51 0.75 0.97
N TYR A 113 -10.02 -0.06 0.03
CA TYR A 113 -9.32 0.42 -1.17
C TYR A 113 -10.20 1.34 -2.02
N TRP A 114 -11.41 0.90 -2.38
CA TRP A 114 -12.30 1.69 -3.24
C TRP A 114 -12.80 2.97 -2.56
N ALA A 115 -13.09 2.93 -1.26
CA ALA A 115 -13.52 4.12 -0.53
C ALA A 115 -12.38 5.14 -0.40
N ARG A 116 -11.14 4.67 -0.22
CA ARG A 116 -9.95 5.53 -0.20
C ARG A 116 -9.76 6.22 -1.54
N LEU A 117 -9.83 5.48 -2.65
CA LEU A 117 -9.74 6.07 -4.00
C LEU A 117 -10.84 7.09 -4.25
N ALA A 118 -12.07 6.80 -3.81
CA ALA A 118 -13.16 7.77 -3.91
C ALA A 118 -12.85 9.04 -3.10
N MET A 119 -12.33 8.92 -1.87
CA MET A 119 -11.91 10.09 -1.06
C MET A 119 -10.76 10.88 -1.72
N ILE A 120 -9.80 10.19 -2.34
CA ILE A 120 -8.69 10.83 -3.08
C ILE A 120 -9.25 11.65 -4.25
N ARG A 121 -10.17 11.08 -5.02
CA ARG A 121 -10.85 11.78 -6.13
C ARG A 121 -11.58 13.04 -5.65
N GLU A 122 -12.36 12.94 -4.57
CA GLU A 122 -13.05 14.11 -3.98
C GLU A 122 -12.05 15.19 -3.55
N LEU A 123 -10.92 14.81 -2.93
CA LEU A 123 -9.90 15.76 -2.49
C LEU A 123 -9.14 16.40 -3.66
N ARG A 124 -8.96 15.70 -4.78
CA ARG A 124 -8.38 16.27 -6.01
C ARG A 124 -9.31 17.27 -6.68
N LEU A 125 -10.60 16.97 -6.74
CA LEU A 125 -11.63 17.80 -7.37
C LEU A 125 -12.13 18.95 -6.48
N TRP A 126 -11.79 18.94 -5.18
CA TRP A 126 -12.25 19.97 -4.25
C TRP A 126 -11.64 21.34 -4.55
N GLU A 127 -12.52 22.33 -4.74
CA GLU A 127 -12.20 23.75 -4.95
C GLU A 127 -12.62 24.59 -3.73
N PRO A 128 -11.68 24.93 -2.82
CA PRO A 128 -11.96 25.78 -1.67
C PRO A 128 -12.19 27.25 -2.05
N SER A 129 -12.90 27.99 -1.18
CA SER A 129 -13.01 29.46 -1.26
C SER A 129 -11.77 30.22 -0.77
N PHE A 130 -10.69 29.50 -0.43
CA PHE A 130 -9.41 30.02 0.02
C PHE A 130 -8.28 29.35 -0.77
N GLU A 131 -7.13 30.02 -0.87
CA GLU A 131 -6.00 29.49 -1.63
C GLU A 131 -5.45 28.20 -1.02
N VAL A 132 -5.23 27.20 -1.88
CA VAL A 132 -4.52 25.96 -1.55
C VAL A 132 -3.51 25.70 -2.66
N SER A 133 -2.22 25.77 -2.31
CA SER A 133 -1.13 25.51 -3.27
C SER A 133 -1.10 24.04 -3.71
N THR A 134 -0.39 23.76 -4.80
CA THR A 134 -0.14 22.39 -5.27
C THR A 134 0.54 21.53 -4.21
N GLU A 135 1.50 22.08 -3.48
CA GLU A 135 2.21 21.39 -2.39
C GLU A 135 1.29 21.13 -1.20
N GLN A 136 0.44 22.09 -0.86
CA GLN A 136 -0.57 21.93 0.19
C GLN A 136 -1.58 20.83 -0.18
N ARG A 137 -2.04 20.78 -1.43
CA ARG A 137 -2.93 19.72 -1.93
C ARG A 137 -2.24 18.35 -1.91
N ALA A 138 -1.00 18.27 -2.38
CA ALA A 138 -0.18 17.06 -2.31
C ALA A 138 0.02 16.59 -0.87
N ALA A 139 0.24 17.52 0.07
CA ALA A 139 0.34 17.20 1.49
C ALA A 139 -0.98 16.64 2.05
N LEU A 140 -2.14 17.20 1.67
CA LEU A 140 -3.45 16.64 2.07
C LEU A 140 -3.65 15.23 1.52
N LEU A 141 -3.31 14.99 0.25
CA LEU A 141 -3.38 13.65 -0.36
C LEU A 141 -2.46 12.66 0.36
N GLY A 142 -1.24 13.08 0.71
CA GLY A 142 -0.32 12.27 1.51
C GLY A 142 -0.85 11.96 2.91
N GLU A 143 -1.52 12.90 3.58
CA GLU A 143 -2.17 12.63 4.86
C GLU A 143 -3.32 11.64 4.71
N LEU A 144 -4.16 11.77 3.67
CA LEU A 144 -5.24 10.86 3.38
C LEU A 144 -4.71 9.43 3.19
N GLU A 145 -3.73 9.26 2.31
CA GLU A 145 -3.11 7.97 2.01
C GLU A 145 -2.53 7.32 3.27
N ARG A 146 -1.66 8.01 4.02
CA ARG A 146 -1.02 7.43 5.21
C ARG A 146 -2.02 7.02 6.30
N ASN A 147 -3.00 7.89 6.59
CA ASN A 147 -3.95 7.64 7.67
C ASN A 147 -5.00 6.57 7.31
N SER A 148 -5.39 6.45 6.04
CA SER A 148 -6.34 5.42 5.58
C SER A 148 -5.71 4.05 5.30
N ARG A 149 -4.39 3.92 5.51
CA ARG A 149 -3.60 2.70 5.33
C ARG A 149 -3.08 2.10 6.63
N GLY A 150 -3.45 2.68 7.77
CA GLY A 150 -2.94 2.28 9.08
C GLY A 150 -1.49 2.71 9.37
N GLN A 151 -0.82 3.40 8.45
CA GLN A 151 0.60 3.76 8.59
C GLN A 151 0.86 4.73 9.76
N THR A 152 -0.16 5.45 10.21
CA THR A 152 -0.11 6.36 11.36
C THR A 152 -0.81 5.81 12.60
N SER A 153 -1.44 4.63 12.53
CA SER A 153 -2.18 4.04 13.65
C SER A 153 -1.36 3.05 14.47
N ILE A 154 -0.22 2.57 13.95
CA ILE A 154 0.66 1.60 14.61
C ILE A 154 1.04 2.07 16.01
N ARG A 155 0.48 1.41 17.03
CA ARG A 155 0.71 1.76 18.44
C ARG A 155 0.78 0.51 19.31
N TYR A 156 1.79 0.46 20.17
CA TYR A 156 1.91 -0.59 21.17
C TYR A 156 1.65 -0.02 22.57
N PRO A 157 0.87 -0.71 23.40
CA PRO A 157 0.61 -0.25 24.76
C PRO A 157 1.92 -0.18 25.57
N CYS A 158 2.00 0.82 26.45
CA CYS A 158 3.09 0.96 27.40
C CYS A 158 2.82 0.08 28.63
N GLY A 159 3.83 -0.67 29.07
CA GLY A 159 3.76 -1.53 30.27
C GLY A 159 3.14 -2.91 30.00
N GLY A 160 3.82 -3.95 30.49
CA GLY A 160 3.42 -5.37 30.35
C GLY A 160 4.37 -6.20 29.49
N ALA A 161 4.38 -7.52 29.72
CA ALA A 161 5.19 -8.52 28.99
C ALA A 161 4.60 -8.88 27.61
N LEU A 162 4.03 -7.91 26.89
CA LEU A 162 3.38 -8.11 25.60
C LEU A 162 4.40 -8.02 24.47
N LYS A 163 4.57 -9.10 23.71
CA LYS A 163 5.37 -9.08 22.48
C LYS A 163 4.69 -8.21 21.42
N ARG A 164 5.47 -7.49 20.63
CA ARG A 164 5.01 -6.51 19.66
C ARG A 164 5.34 -7.00 18.26
N VAL A 165 4.31 -7.30 17.48
CA VAL A 165 4.43 -7.84 16.13
C VAL A 165 3.97 -6.78 15.13
N LEU A 166 4.76 -6.57 14.09
CA LEU A 166 4.42 -5.70 12.97
C LEU A 166 4.15 -6.54 11.71
N VAL A 167 3.00 -6.32 11.07
CA VAL A 167 2.65 -7.02 9.83
C VAL A 167 2.30 -6.01 8.75
N THR A 168 2.79 -6.19 7.53
CA THR A 168 2.39 -5.36 6.40
C THR A 168 1.59 -6.15 5.38
N GLY A 169 0.67 -5.49 4.68
CA GLY A 169 -0.05 -6.03 3.52
C GLY A 169 -0.08 -5.04 2.35
N PHE A 170 -0.77 -5.38 1.29
CA PHE A 170 -0.93 -4.55 0.10
C PHE A 170 -2.40 -4.34 -0.29
N ASP A 171 -2.65 -3.24 -1.00
CA ASP A 171 -3.90 -3.02 -1.73
C ASP A 171 -4.15 -4.10 -2.81
N PRO A 172 -5.41 -4.26 -3.28
CA PRO A 172 -5.72 -4.96 -4.52
C PRO A 172 -4.93 -4.44 -5.72
N PHE A 173 -4.60 -5.35 -6.65
CA PHE A 173 -3.87 -5.04 -7.88
C PHE A 173 -4.26 -5.98 -9.03
N THR A 174 -3.73 -5.74 -10.23
CA THR A 174 -4.16 -6.38 -11.49
C THR A 174 -5.64 -6.15 -11.84
N LEU A 175 -6.16 -5.00 -11.45
CA LEU A 175 -7.59 -4.65 -11.55
C LEU A 175 -8.08 -4.39 -12.99
N ASP A 176 -7.17 -4.34 -13.96
CA ASP A 176 -7.51 -4.36 -15.39
C ASP A 176 -7.76 -5.78 -15.92
N ARG A 177 -7.19 -6.80 -15.27
CA ARG A 177 -7.50 -8.20 -15.58
C ARG A 177 -8.84 -8.59 -14.97
N ASP A 178 -9.05 -8.24 -13.71
CA ASP A 178 -10.32 -8.45 -13.03
C ASP A 178 -10.48 -7.42 -11.89
N VAL A 179 -11.42 -6.49 -12.06
CA VAL A 179 -11.68 -5.41 -11.11
C VAL A 179 -12.28 -5.93 -9.79
N ARG A 180 -12.72 -7.19 -9.75
CA ARG A 180 -13.27 -7.85 -8.55
C ARG A 180 -12.17 -8.37 -7.62
N ILE A 181 -10.91 -8.36 -8.03
CA ILE A 181 -9.80 -8.92 -7.24
C ILE A 181 -9.69 -8.27 -5.85
N SER A 182 -9.47 -9.12 -4.85
CA SER A 182 -9.11 -8.78 -3.46
C SER A 182 -7.65 -9.14 -3.23
N ASN A 183 -7.01 -8.56 -2.22
CA ASN A 183 -5.66 -8.95 -1.81
C ASN A 183 -5.69 -9.65 -0.44
N PRO A 184 -5.32 -10.95 -0.36
CA PRO A 184 -5.31 -11.68 0.91
C PRO A 184 -4.37 -11.06 1.95
N SER A 185 -3.30 -10.38 1.54
CA SER A 185 -2.40 -9.67 2.47
C SER A 185 -3.06 -8.43 3.08
N GLY A 186 -3.84 -7.67 2.30
CA GLY A 186 -4.63 -6.53 2.78
C GLY A 186 -5.75 -6.98 3.71
N ALA A 187 -6.45 -8.06 3.36
CA ALA A 187 -7.50 -8.66 4.20
C ALA A 187 -6.93 -9.15 5.54
N THR A 188 -5.75 -9.78 5.50
CA THR A 188 -5.02 -10.19 6.70
C THR A 188 -4.63 -9.01 7.58
N ALA A 189 -4.13 -7.92 7.01
CA ALA A 189 -3.78 -6.72 7.78
C ALA A 189 -5.01 -6.21 8.57
N LEU A 190 -6.16 -6.05 7.91
CA LEU A 190 -7.39 -5.61 8.56
C LEU A 190 -7.88 -6.58 9.66
N ALA A 191 -7.83 -7.88 9.39
CA ALA A 191 -8.30 -8.89 10.33
C ALA A 191 -7.41 -9.02 11.58
N LEU A 192 -6.13 -8.63 11.49
CA LEU A 192 -5.16 -8.79 12.58
C LEU A 192 -4.82 -7.49 13.31
N ASP A 193 -5.12 -6.31 12.75
CA ASP A 193 -4.78 -5.01 13.34
C ASP A 193 -5.28 -4.83 14.78
N GLY A 194 -4.36 -4.56 15.70
CA GLY A 194 -4.65 -4.39 17.12
C GLY A 194 -5.11 -5.65 17.86
N THR A 195 -5.11 -6.81 17.22
CA THR A 195 -5.47 -8.08 17.86
C THR A 195 -4.32 -8.63 18.70
N VAL A 196 -4.66 -9.51 19.65
CA VAL A 196 -3.69 -10.23 20.47
C VAL A 196 -3.77 -11.72 20.14
N ILE A 197 -2.62 -12.34 19.89
CA ILE A 197 -2.46 -13.79 19.80
C ILE A 197 -1.85 -14.29 21.11
N GLN A 198 -2.23 -15.50 21.52
CA GLN A 198 -1.62 -16.18 22.66
C GLN A 198 -0.49 -17.06 22.15
N THR A 199 0.67 -16.93 22.78
CA THR A 199 1.87 -17.72 22.47
C THR A 199 2.39 -18.38 23.76
N ALA A 200 3.31 -19.32 23.65
CA ALA A 200 3.88 -20.03 24.79
C ALA A 200 4.59 -19.09 25.80
N GLU A 201 5.16 -17.99 25.33
CA GLU A 201 5.86 -16.99 26.15
C GLU A 201 4.95 -15.86 26.66
N GLY A 202 3.67 -15.89 26.30
CA GLY A 202 2.69 -14.88 26.68
C GLY A 202 1.98 -14.25 25.49
N PRO A 203 1.22 -13.17 25.72
CA PRO A 203 0.46 -12.52 24.67
C PRO A 203 1.38 -11.77 23.71
N ALA A 204 1.02 -11.73 22.43
CA ALA A 204 1.64 -10.89 21.41
C ALA A 204 0.59 -10.04 20.69
N ARG A 205 0.81 -8.73 20.61
CA ARG A 205 -0.05 -7.79 19.89
C ARG A 205 0.45 -7.55 18.49
N ILE A 206 -0.47 -7.65 17.54
CA ILE A 206 -0.21 -7.40 16.13
C ILE A 206 -0.70 -6.00 15.79
N GLU A 207 0.17 -5.18 15.21
CA GLU A 207 -0.18 -3.93 14.55
C GLU A 207 0.14 -4.04 13.07
N THR A 208 -0.66 -3.39 12.23
CA THR A 208 -0.56 -3.57 10.79
C THR A 208 -0.54 -2.27 10.00
N ALA A 209 -0.03 -2.35 8.77
CA ALA A 209 -0.18 -1.30 7.78
C ALA A 209 -0.31 -1.88 6.37
N VAL A 210 -1.02 -1.17 5.50
CA VAL A 210 -1.18 -1.53 4.08
C VAL A 210 -0.36 -0.58 3.20
N PHE A 211 0.28 -1.13 2.18
CA PHE A 211 1.08 -0.38 1.21
C PHE A 211 0.39 -0.29 -0.16
N PRO A 212 0.59 0.82 -0.90
CA PRO A 212 0.07 0.96 -2.25
C PRO A 212 0.80 -0.01 -3.19
N VAL A 213 0.11 -0.46 -4.23
CA VAL A 213 0.75 -1.20 -5.32
C VAL A 213 1.13 -0.19 -6.42
N ARG A 214 2.09 0.69 -6.12
CA ARG A 214 2.59 1.76 -7.00
C ARG A 214 4.09 1.97 -6.84
N TRP A 215 4.84 2.02 -7.93
CA TRP A 215 6.30 2.14 -7.90
C TRP A 215 6.78 3.49 -7.37
N GLN A 216 6.06 4.57 -7.69
CA GLN A 216 6.45 5.91 -7.30
C GLN A 216 6.43 6.09 -5.78
N ASP A 217 5.42 5.59 -5.08
CA ASP A 217 5.35 5.65 -3.62
C ASP A 217 6.55 4.98 -2.95
N PHE A 218 7.04 3.88 -3.52
CA PHE A 218 8.24 3.19 -3.06
C PHE A 218 9.49 4.02 -3.32
N ALA A 219 9.65 4.56 -4.53
CA ALA A 219 10.74 5.49 -4.86
C ALA A 219 10.74 6.71 -3.92
N ASP A 220 9.57 7.21 -3.53
CA ASP A 220 9.39 8.33 -2.61
C ASP A 220 9.57 7.96 -1.13
N GLY A 221 10.01 6.73 -0.83
CA GLY A 221 10.40 6.31 0.53
C GLY A 221 9.23 5.96 1.46
N THR A 222 8.09 5.51 0.91
CA THR A 222 6.91 5.15 1.74
C THR A 222 7.22 4.05 2.77
N VAL A 223 8.06 3.07 2.41
CA VAL A 223 8.45 1.96 3.27
C VAL A 223 9.24 2.46 4.48
N GLU A 224 10.30 3.22 4.25
CA GLU A 224 11.18 3.72 5.31
C GLU A 224 10.46 4.74 6.17
N ARG A 225 9.67 5.63 5.57
CA ARG A 225 8.86 6.62 6.31
C ARG A 225 7.92 5.95 7.30
N THR A 226 7.32 4.82 6.92
CA THR A 226 6.37 4.08 7.76
C THR A 226 7.09 3.22 8.81
N LEU A 227 8.10 2.45 8.39
CA LEU A 227 8.67 1.39 9.22
C LEU A 227 9.81 1.87 10.13
N ARG A 228 10.62 2.86 9.71
CA ARG A 228 11.79 3.36 10.48
C ARG A 228 11.44 3.75 11.93
N PRO A 229 10.36 4.48 12.24
CA PRO A 229 10.03 4.83 13.62
C PRO A 229 9.44 3.67 14.45
N VAL A 230 9.11 2.53 13.81
CA VAL A 230 8.41 1.39 14.42
C VAL A 230 9.37 0.23 14.66
N LEU A 231 10.23 -0.12 13.71
CA LEU A 231 11.10 -1.31 13.79
C LEU A 231 11.91 -1.40 15.10
N PRO A 232 12.49 -0.32 15.66
CA PRO A 232 13.21 -0.41 16.94
C PRO A 232 12.34 -0.74 18.16
N LYS A 233 11.02 -0.78 18.00
CA LYS A 233 10.06 -0.93 19.11
C LYS A 233 9.35 -2.29 19.09
N VAL A 234 9.58 -3.13 18.07
CA VAL A 234 8.89 -4.40 17.88
C VAL A 234 9.81 -5.59 18.15
N ASP A 235 9.22 -6.73 18.46
CA ASP A 235 9.91 -7.99 18.71
C ASP A 235 9.97 -8.87 17.46
N LEU A 236 9.09 -8.63 16.48
CA LEU A 236 9.04 -9.35 15.22
C LEU A 236 8.37 -8.48 14.15
N PHE A 237 8.85 -8.54 12.91
CA PHE A 237 8.07 -8.03 11.78
C PHE A 237 7.94 -9.06 10.66
N THR A 238 6.85 -8.98 9.89
CA THR A 238 6.66 -9.79 8.70
C THR A 238 5.96 -8.97 7.63
N THR A 239 6.59 -8.83 6.46
CA THR A 239 5.88 -8.32 5.30
C THR A 239 5.10 -9.46 4.66
N VAL A 240 3.82 -9.25 4.35
CA VAL A 240 2.96 -10.27 3.74
C VAL A 240 2.53 -9.79 2.36
N SER A 241 2.54 -10.68 1.38
CA SER A 241 2.08 -10.38 0.02
C SER A 241 1.36 -11.57 -0.59
N GLN A 242 0.52 -11.32 -1.59
CA GLN A 242 -0.08 -12.38 -2.36
C GLN A 242 0.96 -13.02 -3.29
N GLY A 243 1.11 -14.34 -3.24
CA GLY A 243 2.02 -15.12 -4.07
C GLY A 243 1.29 -15.87 -5.19
N ARG A 244 1.30 -17.20 -5.10
CA ARG A 244 0.84 -18.13 -6.14
C ARG A 244 -0.26 -19.06 -5.64
N VAL A 245 -0.82 -19.90 -6.51
CA VAL A 245 -1.92 -20.79 -6.13
C VAL A 245 -1.51 -21.81 -5.07
N GLY A 246 -2.36 -21.98 -4.05
CA GLY A 246 -2.41 -23.17 -3.22
C GLY A 246 -1.28 -23.38 -2.20
N ARG A 247 -0.41 -22.39 -1.95
CA ARG A 247 0.68 -22.54 -0.98
C ARG A 247 1.14 -21.22 -0.37
N PHE A 248 1.73 -21.30 0.81
CA PHE A 248 2.55 -20.22 1.37
C PHE A 248 4.02 -20.43 1.04
N ASP A 249 4.74 -19.34 0.81
CA ASP A 249 6.20 -19.34 0.63
C ASP A 249 6.81 -18.42 1.69
N VAL A 250 7.69 -18.95 2.56
CA VAL A 250 8.57 -18.14 3.41
C VAL A 250 9.82 -17.82 2.59
N GLU A 251 9.96 -16.56 2.21
CA GLU A 251 11.01 -16.15 1.29
C GLU A 251 12.36 -16.06 2.00
N ARG A 252 13.34 -16.83 1.54
CA ARG A 252 14.68 -16.83 2.14
C ARG A 252 15.43 -15.53 1.82
N THR A 253 15.34 -15.07 0.57
CA THR A 253 16.19 -14.01 0.04
C THR A 253 15.40 -13.05 -0.86
N ASN A 254 15.58 -11.74 -0.65
CA ASN A 254 15.00 -10.68 -1.47
C ASN A 254 16.11 -9.99 -2.27
N GLY A 255 15.81 -9.59 -3.51
CA GLY A 255 16.79 -9.02 -4.44
C GLY A 255 16.65 -7.51 -4.64
N ALA A 256 17.77 -6.82 -4.83
CA ALA A 256 17.88 -5.39 -5.12
C ALA A 256 17.41 -5.00 -6.54
N TRP A 257 16.44 -5.71 -7.11
CA TRP A 257 15.96 -5.51 -8.48
C TRP A 257 14.43 -5.47 -8.53
N ARG A 258 13.89 -4.52 -9.30
CA ARG A 258 12.47 -4.44 -9.65
C ARG A 258 12.28 -4.50 -11.16
N GLY A 259 11.18 -5.10 -11.64
CA GLY A 259 11.04 -5.35 -13.07
C GLY A 259 9.64 -5.35 -13.66
N GLY A 260 9.38 -4.36 -14.53
CA GLY A 260 8.64 -4.43 -15.79
C GLY A 260 7.13 -4.58 -15.74
N PHE A 261 6.58 -5.23 -14.72
CA PHE A 261 5.13 -5.39 -14.58
C PHE A 261 4.47 -4.07 -14.16
N GLY A 262 3.32 -3.80 -14.76
CA GLY A 262 2.54 -2.58 -14.50
C GLY A 262 1.99 -2.56 -13.07
N ASP A 263 2.20 -1.46 -12.37
CA ASP A 263 1.56 -1.19 -11.08
C ASP A 263 0.09 -0.77 -11.24
N ASN A 264 -0.56 -0.33 -10.17
CA ASN A 264 -1.96 0.10 -10.25
C ASN A 264 -2.17 1.35 -11.12
N GLU A 265 -1.13 2.10 -11.45
CA GLU A 265 -1.17 3.20 -12.42
C GLU A 265 -0.76 2.75 -13.83
N ASN A 266 -0.65 1.44 -14.07
CA ASN A 266 -0.16 0.81 -15.30
C ASN A 266 1.27 1.23 -15.66
N ILE A 267 2.05 1.62 -14.65
CA ILE A 267 3.44 2.03 -14.82
C ILE A 267 4.35 0.83 -14.57
N GLY A 268 5.21 0.51 -15.53
CA GLY A 268 6.30 -0.46 -15.36
C GLY A 268 7.62 0.23 -15.02
N ARG A 269 8.46 -0.40 -14.18
CA ARG A 269 9.82 0.05 -13.84
C ARG A 269 10.78 -1.14 -13.83
N THR A 270 11.91 -1.01 -14.51
CA THR A 270 12.91 -2.08 -14.64
C THR A 270 14.29 -1.51 -14.33
N GLU A 271 14.73 -1.69 -13.09
CA GLU A 271 15.96 -1.09 -12.56
C GLU A 271 16.34 -1.71 -11.21
N THR A 272 17.53 -1.34 -10.72
CA THR A 272 17.91 -1.60 -9.33
C THR A 272 16.95 -0.87 -8.40
N VAL A 273 16.51 -1.52 -7.32
CA VAL A 273 15.63 -0.90 -6.33
C VAL A 273 16.28 0.38 -5.80
N PRO A 274 15.67 1.57 -5.95
CA PRO A 274 16.25 2.80 -5.46
C PRO A 274 16.19 2.83 -3.93
N VAL A 275 17.26 3.29 -3.30
CA VAL A 275 17.40 3.46 -1.85
C VAL A 275 18.18 4.74 -1.55
N ASP A 276 18.04 5.29 -0.34
CA ASP A 276 18.68 6.58 0.04
C ASP A 276 20.23 6.56 -0.02
N ASP A 277 20.85 5.39 0.20
CA ASP A 277 22.29 5.19 0.12
C ASP A 277 22.62 4.05 -0.87
N PRO A 278 22.69 4.35 -2.17
CA PRO A 278 22.99 3.35 -3.20
C PRO A 278 24.42 2.78 -3.12
N ALA A 279 25.37 3.53 -2.56
CA ALA A 279 26.78 3.13 -2.53
C ALA A 279 27.03 1.92 -1.63
N SER A 280 26.25 1.80 -0.54
CA SER A 280 26.30 0.67 0.39
C SER A 280 25.24 -0.40 0.13
N GLN A 281 24.47 -0.29 -0.95
CA GLN A 281 23.32 -1.14 -1.21
C GLN A 281 23.74 -2.60 -1.50
N PRO A 282 23.34 -3.59 -0.67
CA PRO A 282 23.62 -4.99 -0.96
C PRO A 282 22.72 -5.52 -2.08
N GLN A 283 23.20 -6.47 -2.89
CA GLN A 283 22.38 -7.10 -3.93
C GLN A 283 21.24 -7.94 -3.34
N TRP A 284 21.45 -8.48 -2.14
CA TRP A 284 20.54 -9.43 -1.51
C TRP A 284 20.34 -9.09 -0.04
N THR A 285 19.13 -9.32 0.46
CA THR A 285 18.83 -9.35 1.90
C THR A 285 18.21 -10.68 2.26
N SER A 286 18.40 -11.13 3.50
CA SER A 286 17.95 -12.45 3.93
C SER A 286 17.01 -12.37 5.13
N THR A 287 16.03 -13.28 5.14
CA THR A 287 15.10 -13.43 6.26
C THR A 287 15.83 -13.87 7.53
N THR A 288 15.37 -13.36 8.66
CA THR A 288 15.71 -13.84 10.01
C THR A 288 14.49 -14.39 10.73
N LEU A 289 13.35 -14.57 10.02
CA LEU A 289 12.23 -15.33 10.57
C LEU A 289 12.68 -16.77 10.89
N PRO A 290 12.08 -17.44 11.89
CA PRO A 290 12.36 -18.83 12.21
C PRO A 290 11.72 -19.79 11.18
N TYR A 291 12.13 -19.66 9.92
CA TYR A 291 11.54 -20.32 8.76
C TYR A 291 11.46 -21.84 8.91
N LYS A 292 12.45 -22.49 9.53
CA LYS A 292 12.44 -23.95 9.76
C LYS A 292 11.27 -24.36 10.66
N ALA A 293 11.04 -23.60 11.73
CA ALA A 293 9.92 -23.87 12.64
C ALA A 293 8.58 -23.59 11.96
N ILE A 294 8.49 -22.49 11.21
CA ILE A 294 7.28 -22.14 10.44
C ILE A 294 6.92 -23.24 9.44
N VAL A 295 7.90 -23.77 8.69
CA VAL A 295 7.69 -24.82 7.67
C VAL A 295 7.37 -26.17 8.30
N ALA A 296 7.95 -26.48 9.46
CA ALA A 296 7.68 -27.74 10.18
C ALA A 296 6.32 -27.75 10.89
N ALA A 297 5.76 -26.58 11.20
CA ALA A 297 4.51 -26.47 11.96
C ALA A 297 3.27 -26.71 11.09
N SER A 298 2.25 -27.34 11.70
CA SER A 298 0.91 -27.43 11.12
C SER A 298 0.18 -26.09 11.31
N THR A 299 0.26 -25.21 10.31
CA THR A 299 -0.28 -23.84 10.42
C THR A 299 -1.67 -23.65 9.81
N GLY A 300 -2.12 -24.56 8.94
CA GLY A 300 -3.45 -24.47 8.33
C GLY A 300 -3.61 -25.35 7.09
N ARG A 301 -4.61 -25.02 6.27
CA ARG A 301 -5.02 -25.78 5.08
C ARG A 301 -3.92 -25.89 4.02
N PHE A 302 -3.15 -24.83 3.81
CA PHE A 302 -2.19 -24.75 2.71
C PHE A 302 -0.80 -25.21 3.16
N PRO A 303 -0.02 -25.91 2.32
CA PRO A 303 1.37 -26.19 2.62
C PRO A 303 2.19 -24.88 2.72
N VAL A 304 3.18 -24.87 3.61
CA VAL A 304 4.14 -23.78 3.76
C VAL A 304 5.51 -24.26 3.29
N TYR A 305 6.11 -23.53 2.36
CA TYR A 305 7.41 -23.87 1.78
C TYR A 305 8.49 -22.90 2.24
N ASP A 306 9.68 -23.46 2.35
CA ASP A 306 10.92 -22.71 2.43
C ASP A 306 11.36 -22.32 1.01
N ASN A 307 11.11 -21.08 0.59
CA ASN A 307 11.41 -20.66 -0.78
C ASN A 307 12.80 -20.04 -0.87
N THR A 308 13.74 -20.80 -1.42
CA THR A 308 15.15 -20.42 -1.57
C THR A 308 15.53 -19.96 -2.97
N ALA A 309 14.64 -20.18 -3.95
CA ALA A 309 14.99 -19.93 -5.34
C ALA A 309 15.15 -18.43 -5.62
N VAL A 310 16.18 -18.04 -6.38
CA VAL A 310 16.38 -16.65 -6.83
C VAL A 310 16.79 -16.62 -8.29
N THR A 311 16.67 -15.46 -8.93
CA THR A 311 17.26 -15.20 -10.25
C THR A 311 18.40 -14.20 -10.11
N GLU A 312 19.59 -14.59 -10.52
CA GLU A 312 20.80 -13.78 -10.41
C GLU A 312 21.51 -13.63 -11.75
N ILE A 313 22.39 -12.63 -11.87
CA ILE A 313 23.52 -12.70 -12.80
C ILE A 313 24.74 -13.11 -11.97
N PRO A 314 25.39 -14.26 -12.25
CA PRO A 314 26.56 -14.71 -11.50
C PRO A 314 27.72 -13.72 -11.61
N ALA A 315 28.64 -13.72 -10.65
CA ALA A 315 29.84 -12.89 -10.70
C ALA A 315 30.61 -13.11 -12.01
N GLY A 316 30.94 -12.02 -12.72
CA GLY A 316 31.60 -12.05 -14.03
C GLY A 316 30.70 -12.46 -15.21
N GLY A 317 29.43 -12.78 -14.96
CA GLY A 317 28.45 -13.10 -15.99
C GLY A 317 27.67 -11.89 -16.48
N THR A 318 26.90 -12.09 -17.55
CA THR A 318 26.00 -11.08 -18.14
C THR A 318 24.56 -11.59 -18.33
N VAL A 319 24.33 -12.88 -18.13
CA VAL A 319 23.05 -13.55 -18.40
C VAL A 319 22.39 -13.95 -17.08
N PRO A 320 21.09 -13.65 -16.88
CA PRO A 320 20.35 -14.11 -15.72
C PRO A 320 20.18 -15.64 -15.69
N VAL A 321 20.32 -16.24 -14.51
CA VAL A 321 20.11 -17.67 -14.25
C VAL A 321 19.30 -17.87 -12.98
N VAL A 322 18.50 -18.94 -12.93
CA VAL A 322 17.79 -19.35 -11.70
C VAL A 322 18.73 -20.19 -10.84
N ARG A 323 18.77 -19.90 -9.55
CA ARG A 323 19.44 -20.69 -8.51
C ARG A 323 18.40 -21.23 -7.55
N ALA A 324 18.37 -22.55 -7.35
CA ALA A 324 17.41 -23.17 -6.45
C ALA A 324 17.72 -22.86 -4.98
N ASP A 325 19.00 -22.73 -4.62
CA ASP A 325 19.46 -22.70 -3.22
C ASP A 325 19.97 -21.31 -2.77
N GLY A 326 19.43 -20.25 -3.36
CA GLY A 326 19.82 -18.87 -3.07
C GLY A 326 20.96 -18.33 -3.96
N PRO A 327 21.37 -17.07 -3.73
CA PRO A 327 22.35 -16.41 -4.58
C PRO A 327 23.78 -16.89 -4.34
N THR A 328 24.60 -16.84 -5.38
CA THR A 328 26.04 -17.07 -5.28
C THR A 328 26.79 -15.81 -4.86
N ALA A 329 27.97 -15.96 -4.26
CA ALA A 329 28.78 -14.85 -3.78
C ALA A 329 29.16 -13.90 -4.94
N GLY A 330 28.96 -12.59 -4.72
CA GLY A 330 29.26 -11.56 -5.72
C GLY A 330 28.27 -11.48 -6.89
N SER A 331 27.14 -12.19 -6.84
CA SER A 331 26.12 -12.12 -7.89
C SER A 331 25.26 -10.85 -7.80
N THR A 332 24.68 -10.46 -8.94
CA THR A 332 23.78 -9.31 -9.07
C THR A 332 22.33 -9.79 -9.11
N ALA A 333 21.45 -9.10 -8.38
CA ALA A 333 20.05 -9.51 -8.27
C ALA A 333 19.24 -9.25 -9.55
N ARG A 334 18.34 -10.18 -9.88
CA ARG A 334 17.30 -10.02 -10.92
C ARG A 334 15.89 -10.42 -10.46
N ALA A 335 15.80 -11.33 -9.48
CA ALA A 335 14.59 -11.60 -8.72
C ALA A 335 14.95 -12.27 -7.38
N GLY A 336 14.30 -11.89 -6.29
CA GLY A 336 14.28 -12.66 -5.04
C GLY A 336 13.32 -13.85 -5.14
N GLY A 337 13.12 -14.56 -4.03
CA GLY A 337 12.18 -15.69 -4.00
C GLY A 337 10.75 -15.33 -4.34
N GLY A 338 10.34 -14.11 -3.96
CA GLY A 338 9.08 -13.49 -4.32
C GLY A 338 8.98 -12.94 -5.74
N GLY A 339 9.99 -13.12 -6.58
CA GLY A 339 10.09 -12.48 -7.89
C GLY A 339 10.78 -11.11 -7.83
N ASN A 340 10.37 -10.18 -8.70
CA ASN A 340 10.92 -8.83 -8.81
C ASN A 340 9.81 -7.75 -8.90
N TYR A 341 8.62 -8.08 -8.40
CA TYR A 341 7.52 -7.13 -8.27
C TYR A 341 7.57 -6.39 -6.92
N LEU A 342 6.55 -5.59 -6.60
CA LEU A 342 6.48 -4.81 -5.36
C LEU A 342 6.52 -5.65 -4.07
N SER A 343 6.15 -6.93 -4.12
CA SER A 343 6.32 -7.85 -2.99
C SER A 343 7.80 -8.09 -2.65
N ASN A 344 8.64 -8.32 -3.67
CA ASN A 344 10.09 -8.36 -3.49
C ASN A 344 10.63 -7.01 -3.00
N GLU A 345 10.15 -5.90 -3.55
CA GLU A 345 10.67 -4.58 -3.19
C GLU A 345 10.38 -4.21 -1.73
N ILE A 346 9.16 -4.45 -1.22
CA ILE A 346 8.86 -4.20 0.22
C ILE A 346 9.69 -5.11 1.12
N ALA A 347 9.85 -6.38 0.73
CA ALA A 347 10.61 -7.36 1.50
C ALA A 347 12.10 -6.96 1.57
N TYR A 348 12.67 -6.58 0.43
CA TYR A 348 14.03 -6.08 0.33
C TYR A 348 14.22 -4.80 1.16
N ARG A 349 13.36 -3.78 0.98
CA ARG A 349 13.50 -2.48 1.66
C ARG A 349 13.27 -2.57 3.17
N ALA A 350 12.28 -3.33 3.63
CA ALA A 350 12.04 -3.53 5.05
C ALA A 350 13.21 -4.26 5.74
N THR A 351 13.74 -5.30 5.09
CA THR A 351 14.89 -6.07 5.60
C THR A 351 16.17 -5.24 5.59
N LEU A 352 16.43 -4.51 4.50
CA LEU A 352 17.56 -3.58 4.42
C LEU A 352 17.48 -2.48 5.49
N LEU A 353 16.28 -1.94 5.73
CA LEU A 353 16.07 -0.93 6.77
C LEU A 353 16.34 -1.50 8.17
N ARG A 354 15.87 -2.71 8.48
CA ARG A 354 16.22 -3.41 9.74
C ARG A 354 17.74 -3.48 9.90
N ASP A 355 18.44 -3.93 8.86
CA ASP A 355 19.89 -4.14 8.90
C ASP A 355 20.64 -2.82 9.07
N ARG A 356 20.22 -1.76 8.35
CA ARG A 356 20.78 -0.40 8.48
C ARG A 356 20.52 0.25 9.85
N LEU A 357 19.48 -0.19 10.56
CA LEU A 357 19.22 0.23 11.94
C LEU A 357 20.02 -0.60 12.97
N GLY A 358 20.84 -1.55 12.54
CA GLY A 358 21.62 -2.42 13.43
C GLY A 358 20.77 -3.49 14.12
N LEU A 359 19.55 -3.76 13.63
CA LEU A 359 18.60 -4.67 14.26
C LEU A 359 18.67 -6.11 13.72
N GLY A 360 19.56 -6.40 12.77
CA GLY A 360 19.63 -7.70 12.08
C GLY A 360 19.84 -8.90 13.00
N GLY A 361 20.56 -8.72 14.12
CA GLY A 361 20.80 -9.78 15.11
C GLY A 361 19.73 -9.92 16.19
N THR A 362 18.83 -8.95 16.34
CA THR A 362 17.89 -8.88 17.48
C THR A 362 16.42 -8.81 17.07
N LEU A 363 16.13 -8.41 15.82
CA LEU A 363 14.78 -8.32 15.29
C LEU A 363 14.55 -9.38 14.20
N PRO A 364 13.94 -10.52 14.55
CA PRO A 364 13.41 -11.48 13.58
C PRO A 364 12.49 -10.79 12.58
N GLY A 365 12.76 -10.96 11.30
CA GLY A 365 11.88 -10.46 10.28
C GLY A 365 12.20 -10.95 8.88
N GLY A 366 11.20 -10.85 8.02
CA GLY A 366 11.24 -11.44 6.69
C GLY A 366 9.92 -11.30 5.97
N HIS A 367 9.76 -12.13 4.94
CA HIS A 367 8.66 -12.02 3.99
C HIS A 367 7.94 -13.35 3.81
N VAL A 368 6.60 -13.29 3.79
CA VAL A 368 5.72 -14.43 3.55
C VAL A 368 4.79 -14.12 2.40
N HIS A 369 4.80 -14.96 1.37
CA HIS A 369 3.78 -14.98 0.35
C HIS A 369 2.62 -15.88 0.76
N THR A 370 1.40 -15.40 0.59
CA THR A 370 0.17 -16.18 0.77
C THR A 370 -0.23 -16.87 -0.55
N PRO A 371 -1.14 -17.84 -0.51
CA PRO A 371 -1.86 -18.27 -1.69
C PRO A 371 -2.61 -17.09 -2.35
N VAL A 372 -2.87 -17.17 -3.65
CA VAL A 372 -3.84 -16.27 -4.32
C VAL A 372 -5.28 -16.61 -3.91
N LEU A 373 -6.14 -15.60 -3.89
CA LEU A 373 -7.59 -15.81 -3.77
C LEU A 373 -8.16 -16.37 -5.07
N GLN A 374 -9.15 -17.25 -4.95
CA GLN A 374 -9.84 -17.86 -6.08
C GLN A 374 -11.34 -17.75 -5.90
N PHE A 375 -12.03 -17.29 -6.94
CA PHE A 375 -13.48 -17.47 -7.05
C PHE A 375 -13.81 -18.94 -7.29
N GLY A 376 -15.02 -19.33 -6.93
CA GLY A 376 -15.52 -20.67 -7.25
C GLY A 376 -15.57 -20.91 -8.74
N THR A 377 -15.53 -22.18 -9.14
CA THR A 377 -15.44 -22.60 -10.56
C THR A 377 -16.48 -21.94 -11.48
N GLY A 378 -17.70 -21.72 -10.97
CA GLY A 378 -18.79 -21.04 -11.68
C GLY A 378 -18.75 -19.51 -11.69
N ASN A 379 -17.74 -18.88 -11.09
CA ASN A 379 -17.63 -17.43 -10.92
C ASN A 379 -16.29 -16.85 -11.46
N THR A 380 -15.63 -17.60 -12.36
CA THR A 380 -14.28 -17.29 -12.86
C THR A 380 -14.24 -16.21 -13.94
N ASP A 381 -15.34 -15.96 -14.66
CA ASP A 381 -15.41 -14.93 -15.71
C ASP A 381 -15.59 -13.52 -15.10
N PRO A 382 -14.63 -12.59 -15.28
CA PRO A 382 -14.73 -11.22 -14.78
C PRO A 382 -15.87 -10.39 -15.37
N ALA A 383 -16.33 -10.72 -16.58
CA ALA A 383 -17.36 -9.94 -17.25
C ALA A 383 -18.77 -10.26 -16.75
N THR A 384 -19.00 -11.49 -16.29
CA THR A 384 -20.33 -12.00 -15.94
C THR A 384 -20.45 -12.46 -14.49
N GLY A 385 -19.34 -12.69 -13.80
CA GLY A 385 -19.33 -13.25 -12.46
C GLY A 385 -19.65 -12.22 -11.35
N ALA A 386 -20.19 -12.73 -10.25
CA ALA A 386 -20.45 -11.98 -9.04
C ALA A 386 -19.16 -11.49 -8.36
N VAL A 387 -19.27 -10.40 -7.60
CA VAL A 387 -18.13 -9.83 -6.83
C VAL A 387 -17.70 -10.71 -5.65
N THR A 388 -18.45 -11.75 -5.30
CA THR A 388 -18.14 -12.66 -4.19
C THR A 388 -18.88 -13.98 -4.38
N ASP A 389 -18.31 -15.06 -3.84
CA ASP A 389 -18.98 -16.36 -3.68
C ASP A 389 -18.44 -17.07 -2.42
N ALA A 390 -19.01 -18.23 -2.07
CA ALA A 390 -18.68 -18.95 -0.85
C ALA A 390 -17.24 -19.51 -0.84
N GLU A 391 -16.73 -19.97 -1.99
CA GLU A 391 -15.36 -20.50 -2.09
C GLU A 391 -14.34 -19.38 -1.93
N PHE A 392 -14.60 -18.22 -2.54
CA PHE A 392 -13.78 -17.02 -2.38
C PHE A 392 -13.68 -16.56 -0.92
N VAL A 393 -14.82 -16.53 -0.22
CA VAL A 393 -14.87 -16.15 1.20
C VAL A 393 -14.13 -17.18 2.06
N GLN A 394 -14.41 -18.47 1.88
CA GLN A 394 -13.74 -19.52 2.65
C GLN A 394 -12.22 -19.50 2.42
N ASN A 395 -11.78 -19.33 1.17
CA ASN A 395 -10.37 -19.26 0.81
C ASN A 395 -9.67 -18.09 1.53
N ARG A 396 -10.31 -16.92 1.58
CA ARG A 396 -9.77 -15.75 2.30
C ARG A 396 -9.70 -15.98 3.81
N LEU A 397 -10.75 -16.55 4.41
CA LEU A 397 -10.77 -16.87 5.84
C LEU A 397 -9.69 -17.89 6.21
N ASP A 398 -9.51 -18.94 5.40
CA ASP A 398 -8.46 -19.95 5.59
C ASP A 398 -7.06 -19.31 5.56
N ILE A 399 -6.81 -18.41 4.60
CA ILE A 399 -5.53 -17.70 4.48
C ILE A 399 -5.29 -16.79 5.68
N ILE A 400 -6.28 -15.99 6.11
CA ILE A 400 -6.15 -15.11 7.27
C ILE A 400 -5.84 -15.92 8.54
N ALA A 401 -6.57 -17.03 8.76
CA ALA A 401 -6.35 -17.91 9.90
C ALA A 401 -4.95 -18.52 9.86
N GLN A 402 -4.48 -18.94 8.69
CA GLN A 402 -3.16 -19.53 8.54
C GLN A 402 -2.02 -18.52 8.71
N VAL A 403 -2.17 -17.27 8.24
CA VAL A 403 -1.18 -16.21 8.55
C VAL A 403 -1.10 -15.97 10.05
N ARG A 404 -2.23 -15.93 10.76
CA ARG A 404 -2.24 -15.83 12.23
C ARG A 404 -1.44 -16.97 12.87
N SER A 405 -1.65 -18.22 12.44
CA SER A 405 -0.88 -19.37 12.94
C SER A 405 0.62 -19.28 12.63
N ILE A 406 0.99 -18.85 11.41
CA ILE A 406 2.39 -18.62 11.03
C ILE A 406 3.05 -17.58 11.96
N LEU A 407 2.35 -16.48 12.26
CA LEU A 407 2.83 -15.45 13.17
C LEU A 407 2.98 -15.97 14.60
N THR A 408 2.05 -16.78 15.09
CA THR A 408 2.17 -17.42 16.42
C THR A 408 3.44 -18.27 16.50
N VAL A 409 3.66 -19.16 15.52
CA VAL A 409 4.87 -20.01 15.45
C VAL A 409 6.14 -19.15 15.38
N ALA A 410 6.09 -18.06 14.60
CA ALA A 410 7.23 -17.17 14.45
C ALA A 410 7.59 -16.46 15.76
N VAL A 411 6.60 -16.02 16.54
CA VAL A 411 6.84 -15.41 17.86
C VAL A 411 7.40 -16.45 18.84
N ASP A 412 6.77 -17.62 18.95
CA ASP A 412 7.20 -18.68 19.88
C ASP A 412 8.62 -19.17 19.64
N SER A 413 9.02 -19.27 18.37
CA SER A 413 10.36 -19.76 18.03
C SER A 413 11.43 -18.68 18.17
N SER A 414 11.05 -17.41 18.10
CA SER A 414 11.99 -16.29 18.19
C SER A 414 12.45 -16.03 19.62
N GLY A 415 11.58 -16.23 20.62
CA GLY A 415 11.96 -16.05 22.03
C GLY A 415 12.84 -17.18 22.58
N GLN A 416 12.65 -18.41 22.10
CA GLN A 416 13.51 -19.56 22.44
C GLN A 416 14.97 -19.38 21.98
N ALA A 417 15.20 -18.70 20.85
CA ALA A 417 16.54 -18.41 20.35
C ALA A 417 17.27 -17.36 21.21
N ALA A 418 16.56 -16.40 21.79
CA ALA A 418 17.13 -15.40 22.69
C ALA A 418 17.46 -15.99 24.08
N ALA A 419 16.63 -16.92 24.58
CA ALA A 419 16.87 -17.58 25.86
C ALA A 419 18.08 -18.54 25.84
N SER A 420 18.44 -19.10 24.68
CA SER A 420 19.60 -19.99 24.53
C SER A 420 20.94 -19.25 24.38
N SER A 421 20.94 -17.98 23.91
CA SER A 421 22.15 -17.16 23.83
C SER A 421 22.60 -16.55 25.15
N ASP A 422 21.68 -16.29 26.08
CA ASP A 422 21.99 -15.71 27.41
C ASP A 422 22.45 -16.76 28.44
N GLY A 423 22.39 -18.05 28.09
CA GLY A 423 22.80 -19.18 28.94
C GLY A 423 24.15 -19.81 28.56
N SER A 424 24.93 -19.19 27.67
CA SER A 424 26.21 -19.70 27.16
C SER A 424 27.42 -18.91 27.67
#